data_AF-A0A2D9M0X4-F1
#
_entry.id   AF-A0A2D9M0X4-F1
#
_cell.length_a   1.000
_cell.length_b   1.000
_cell.length_c   1.000
_cell.angle_alpha   90.00
_cell.angle_beta   90.00
_cell.angle_gamma   90.00
#
_symmetry.space_group_name_H-M   'P 1'
#
loop_
_entity.id
_entity.type
_entity.pdbx_description
1 polymer ?
#
loop_
_entity_poly.entity_id
_entity_poly.type
_entity_poly.pdbx_seq_one_letter_code
_entity_poly.pdbx_strand_id
1 'polypeptide(L)'
;MKLMSDARGRIIITLTLTACSVAVYFTARVDSHLVDSQQISSSVPTSQSESRATLRFTATAYCKGTTTKSGVKVRAGIAAADPKLLPVGSVIEVSSAGPYDGIYTVLDTGPAVQGRLIDIYMWSCYEALDFGRRHLELRILRLGWNPADSTPGRVNELFIQFEEAFRSSPVPLQPQSPSEKK
;
A
#
# COMPACT_ATOMS: atom_id res chain seq x y z
N MET A 1 -42.48 15.92 -57.53
CA MET A 1 -42.58 16.58 -56.21
C MET A 1 -42.14 15.75 -54.99
N LYS A 2 -41.67 14.48 -55.11
CA LYS A 2 -41.27 13.65 -53.94
C LYS A 2 -39.77 13.72 -53.55
N LEU A 3 -38.87 14.08 -54.46
CA LEU A 3 -37.42 14.10 -54.21
C LEU A 3 -36.95 15.26 -53.29
N MET A 4 -37.62 16.42 -53.33
CA MET A 4 -37.26 17.56 -52.47
C MET A 4 -37.73 17.41 -51.01
N SER A 5 -38.66 16.49 -50.73
CA SER A 5 -39.15 16.20 -49.37
C SER A 5 -38.14 15.37 -48.58
N ASP A 6 -37.47 14.44 -49.25
CA ASP A 6 -36.59 13.45 -48.62
C ASP A 6 -35.26 14.07 -48.18
N ALA A 7 -34.70 14.96 -49.02
CA ALA A 7 -33.51 15.75 -48.67
C ALA A 7 -33.76 16.72 -47.50
N ARG A 8 -34.94 17.35 -47.46
CA ARG A 8 -35.35 18.23 -46.34
C ARG A 8 -35.51 17.44 -45.05
N GLY A 9 -36.09 16.23 -45.11
CA GLY A 9 -36.21 15.34 -43.96
C GLY A 9 -34.85 14.94 -43.37
N ARG A 10 -33.90 14.56 -44.21
CA ARG A 10 -32.54 14.19 -43.78
C ARG A 10 -31.79 15.34 -43.12
N ILE A 11 -31.89 16.55 -43.68
CA ILE A 11 -31.26 17.76 -43.12
C ILE A 11 -31.85 18.11 -41.75
N ILE A 12 -33.17 18.00 -41.59
CA ILE A 12 -33.84 18.26 -40.30
C ILE A 12 -33.39 17.23 -39.26
N ILE A 13 -33.32 15.95 -39.62
CA ILE A 13 -32.87 14.88 -38.70
C ILE A 13 -31.42 15.08 -38.25
N THR A 14 -30.52 15.47 -39.16
CA THR A 14 -29.11 15.71 -38.79
C THR A 14 -28.97 16.95 -37.91
N LEU A 15 -29.73 18.02 -38.16
CA LEU A 15 -29.74 19.21 -37.32
C LEU A 15 -30.30 18.92 -35.91
N THR A 16 -31.36 18.13 -35.80
CA THR A 16 -31.93 17.78 -34.48
C THR A 16 -30.99 16.87 -33.69
N LEU A 17 -30.36 15.88 -34.32
CA LEU A 17 -29.39 15.00 -33.65
C LEU A 17 -28.15 15.75 -33.16
N THR A 18 -27.60 16.65 -33.97
CA THR A 18 -26.44 17.46 -33.58
C THR A 18 -26.78 18.44 -32.47
N ALA A 19 -27.93 19.11 -32.53
CA ALA A 19 -28.40 19.99 -31.45
C ALA A 19 -28.64 19.22 -30.14
N CYS A 20 -29.25 18.03 -30.19
CA CYS A 20 -29.41 17.16 -29.02
C CYS A 20 -28.06 16.75 -28.42
N SER A 21 -27.10 16.35 -29.26
CA SER A 21 -25.77 15.95 -28.78
C SER A 21 -25.04 17.10 -28.08
N VAL A 22 -25.12 18.32 -28.61
CA VAL A 22 -24.53 19.52 -27.98
C VAL A 22 -25.25 19.87 -26.67
N ALA A 23 -26.59 19.80 -26.64
CA ALA A 23 -27.35 20.05 -25.41
C ALA A 23 -27.00 19.06 -24.29
N VAL A 24 -26.94 17.75 -24.61
CA VAL A 24 -26.54 16.70 -23.65
C VAL A 24 -25.10 16.92 -23.15
N TYR A 25 -24.18 17.29 -24.05
CA TYR A 25 -22.82 17.62 -23.66
C TYR A 25 -22.75 18.81 -22.69
N PHE A 26 -23.55 19.86 -22.93
CA PHE A 26 -23.58 21.03 -22.07
C PHE A 26 -24.22 20.72 -20.71
N THR A 27 -25.33 19.98 -20.66
CA THR A 27 -25.97 19.60 -19.39
C THR A 27 -25.08 18.69 -18.54
N ALA A 28 -24.36 17.74 -19.16
CA ALA A 28 -23.42 16.87 -18.44
C ALA A 28 -22.20 17.62 -17.87
N ARG A 29 -21.80 18.74 -18.48
CA ARG A 29 -20.69 19.59 -18.01
C ARG A 29 -21.09 20.57 -16.91
N VAL A 30 -22.36 20.98 -16.86
CA VAL A 30 -22.86 21.95 -15.87
C VAL A 30 -23.23 21.27 -14.55
N ASP A 31 -23.56 19.97 -14.56
CA ASP A 31 -23.97 19.23 -13.34
C ASP A 31 -22.80 18.85 -12.39
N SER A 32 -21.57 19.30 -12.69
CA SER A 32 -20.38 19.02 -11.86
C SER A 32 -20.25 19.94 -10.63
N HIS A 33 -21.15 20.93 -10.46
CA HIS A 33 -21.03 21.98 -9.45
C HIS A 33 -22.13 22.00 -8.39
N LEU A 34 -23.00 20.98 -8.31
CA LEU A 34 -24.17 20.98 -7.40
C LEU A 34 -24.27 19.78 -6.45
N VAL A 35 -23.14 19.15 -6.14
CA VAL A 35 -23.03 18.22 -5.00
C VAL A 35 -21.94 18.70 -4.06
N ASP A 36 -22.13 19.88 -3.48
CA ASP A 36 -21.40 20.27 -2.28
C ASP A 36 -22.22 21.28 -1.47
N SER A 37 -23.00 20.77 -0.52
CA SER A 37 -23.42 21.46 0.70
C SER A 37 -24.49 20.65 1.44
N GLN A 38 -24.07 19.59 2.12
CA GLN A 38 -24.67 19.24 3.41
C GLN A 38 -23.56 19.15 4.45
N GLN A 39 -23.24 20.33 5.01
CA GLN A 39 -22.58 20.45 6.30
C GLN A 39 -23.45 19.77 7.36
N ILE A 40 -23.13 18.50 7.66
CA ILE A 40 -23.46 17.93 8.96
C ILE A 40 -22.36 18.39 9.90
N SER A 41 -22.76 19.30 10.79
CA SER A 41 -21.93 19.86 11.85
C SER A 41 -21.54 18.75 12.83
N SER A 42 -20.42 18.10 12.57
CA SER A 42 -19.73 17.23 13.53
C SER A 42 -18.61 18.05 14.13
N SER A 43 -18.83 18.58 15.33
CA SER A 43 -17.77 19.13 16.17
C SER A 43 -16.82 17.99 16.57
N VAL A 44 -15.86 17.68 15.72
CA VAL A 44 -14.75 16.78 16.03
C VAL A 44 -13.71 17.59 16.80
N PRO A 45 -13.28 17.13 17.99
CA PRO A 45 -12.24 17.79 18.73
C PRO A 45 -10.91 17.72 17.97
N THR A 46 -10.30 18.89 17.87
CA THR A 46 -8.91 19.25 17.59
C THR A 46 -7.85 18.13 17.64
N SER A 47 -7.17 17.97 16.50
CA SER A 47 -5.75 17.56 16.34
C SER A 47 -5.25 16.35 17.15
N GLN A 48 -5.49 15.15 16.64
CA GLN A 48 -4.59 14.01 16.90
C GLN A 48 -4.21 13.33 15.58
N SER A 49 -3.06 13.75 15.05
CA SER A 49 -2.18 13.05 14.11
C SER A 49 -2.84 12.11 13.09
N GLU A 50 -3.36 12.70 12.01
CA GLU A 50 -3.54 11.96 10.74
C GLU A 50 -2.18 11.51 10.15
N SER A 51 -1.06 12.03 10.66
CA SER A 51 0.28 11.61 10.24
C SER A 51 0.61 10.22 10.79
N ARG A 52 0.60 9.25 9.88
CA ARG A 52 1.12 7.90 10.09
C ARG A 52 2.64 7.95 10.30
N ALA A 53 3.14 7.27 11.34
CA ALA A 53 4.55 7.31 11.68
C ALA A 53 5.41 6.75 10.53
N THR A 54 6.49 7.48 10.20
CA THR A 54 7.52 7.00 9.27
C THR A 54 8.63 6.35 10.09
N LEU A 55 8.97 5.12 9.77
CA LEU A 55 9.86 4.25 10.53
C LEU A 55 11.08 3.87 9.72
N ARG A 56 12.25 3.83 10.35
CA ARG A 56 13.47 3.33 9.70
C ARG A 56 13.55 1.82 9.80
N PHE A 57 13.75 1.17 8.66
CA PHE A 57 14.01 -0.26 8.54
C PHE A 57 15.26 -0.49 7.71
N THR A 58 15.88 -1.65 7.91
CA THR A 58 16.80 -2.18 6.90
C THR A 58 15.98 -2.93 5.86
N ALA A 59 16.38 -2.82 4.59
CA ALA A 59 15.78 -3.54 3.50
C ALA A 59 16.85 -4.31 2.71
N THR A 60 16.49 -5.52 2.31
CA THR A 60 17.17 -6.34 1.30
C THR A 60 16.18 -6.71 0.20
N ALA A 61 16.64 -7.45 -0.80
CA ALA A 61 15.76 -8.03 -1.80
C ALA A 61 16.06 -9.52 -2.02
N TYR A 62 15.00 -10.26 -2.36
CA TYR A 62 15.07 -11.67 -2.73
C TYR A 62 14.36 -11.92 -4.06
N CYS A 63 14.78 -12.97 -4.77
CA CYS A 63 14.24 -13.32 -6.10
C CYS A 63 13.80 -14.79 -6.21
N LYS A 64 14.06 -15.59 -5.17
CA LYS A 64 13.86 -17.05 -5.19
C LYS A 64 12.56 -17.44 -4.49
N GLY A 65 12.07 -18.63 -4.82
CA GLY A 65 10.85 -19.20 -4.27
C GLY A 65 9.67 -19.09 -5.24
N THR A 66 8.65 -19.90 -5.00
CA THR A 66 7.42 -19.94 -5.81
C THR A 66 6.20 -19.54 -5.00
N THR A 67 6.21 -19.83 -3.70
CA THR A 67 5.09 -19.64 -2.77
C THR A 67 5.62 -19.01 -1.49
N THR A 68 4.97 -17.93 -1.06
CA THR A 68 5.25 -17.23 0.20
C THR A 68 4.81 -18.07 1.40
N LYS A 69 5.27 -17.72 2.62
CA LYS A 69 4.83 -18.39 3.84
C LYS A 69 3.31 -18.38 4.05
N SER A 70 2.62 -17.33 3.59
CA SER A 70 1.15 -17.24 3.62
C SER A 70 0.42 -18.16 2.64
N GLY A 71 1.14 -18.84 1.74
CA GLY A 71 0.58 -19.73 0.72
C GLY A 71 0.27 -19.05 -0.62
N VAL A 72 0.52 -17.75 -0.75
CA VAL A 72 0.31 -17.00 -2.01
C VAL A 72 1.52 -17.16 -2.93
N LYS A 73 1.27 -17.31 -4.25
CA LYS A 73 2.34 -17.31 -5.27
C LYS A 73 3.10 -15.98 -5.24
N VAL A 74 4.42 -16.06 -5.23
CA VAL A 74 5.27 -14.86 -5.16
C VAL A 74 5.13 -13.99 -6.42
N ARG A 75 5.16 -12.67 -6.23
CA ARG A 75 5.04 -11.63 -7.27
C ARG A 75 5.52 -10.28 -6.74
N ALA A 76 5.74 -9.32 -7.64
CA ALA A 76 6.01 -7.93 -7.26
C ALA A 76 4.91 -7.36 -6.32
N GLY A 77 5.33 -6.49 -5.41
CA GLY A 77 4.48 -5.95 -4.33
C GLY A 77 4.37 -6.86 -3.11
N ILE A 78 5.22 -7.90 -3.01
CA ILE A 78 5.33 -8.76 -1.84
C ILE A 78 6.64 -8.47 -1.11
N ALA A 79 6.58 -8.47 0.22
CA ALA A 79 7.74 -8.44 1.08
C ALA A 79 7.69 -9.57 2.11
N ALA A 80 8.87 -10.01 2.56
CA ALA A 80 9.04 -10.75 3.80
C ALA A 80 9.38 -9.80 4.94
N ALA A 81 8.92 -10.12 6.14
CA ALA A 81 9.27 -9.40 7.37
C ALA A 81 9.19 -10.32 8.60
N ASP A 82 9.60 -9.79 9.75
CA ASP A 82 9.38 -10.43 11.05
C ASP A 82 7.90 -10.32 11.46
N PRO A 83 7.17 -11.44 11.63
CA PRO A 83 5.76 -11.41 12.01
C PRO A 83 5.51 -10.83 13.41
N LYS A 84 6.52 -10.73 14.27
CA LYS A 84 6.39 -10.12 15.61
C LYS A 84 6.26 -8.60 15.56
N LEU A 85 6.78 -7.96 14.51
CA LEU A 85 6.69 -6.50 14.30
C LEU A 85 5.74 -6.14 13.18
N LEU A 86 5.76 -6.89 12.08
CA LEU A 86 4.90 -6.71 10.92
C LEU A 86 4.17 -8.04 10.67
N PRO A 87 3.02 -8.28 11.31
CA PRO A 87 2.25 -9.51 11.13
C PRO A 87 1.93 -9.78 9.65
N VAL A 88 1.84 -11.05 9.27
CA VAL A 88 1.42 -11.44 7.91
C VAL A 88 0.07 -10.78 7.58
N GLY A 89 -0.03 -10.23 6.38
CA GLY A 89 -1.15 -9.42 5.90
C GLY A 89 -0.92 -7.90 6.02
N SER A 90 0.10 -7.46 6.78
CA SER A 90 0.43 -6.05 6.90
C SER A 90 0.69 -5.41 5.54
N VAL A 91 0.32 -4.15 5.40
CA VAL A 91 0.56 -3.36 4.18
C VAL A 91 1.47 -2.22 4.56
N ILE A 92 2.57 -2.06 3.83
CA ILE A 92 3.57 -1.02 4.06
C ILE A 92 3.81 -0.24 2.77
N GLU A 93 4.13 1.03 2.93
CA GLU A 93 4.66 1.87 1.87
C GLU A 93 6.14 2.08 2.11
N VAL A 94 6.94 1.78 1.09
CA VAL A 94 8.39 1.87 1.11
C VAL A 94 8.78 3.13 0.33
N SER A 95 9.67 3.93 0.91
CA SER A 95 10.25 5.12 0.28
C SER A 95 11.77 5.09 0.37
N SER A 96 12.44 5.81 -0.55
CA SER A 96 13.90 5.86 -0.71
C SER A 96 14.54 4.56 -1.24
N ALA A 97 13.76 3.69 -1.86
CA ALA A 97 14.18 2.49 -2.58
C ALA A 97 14.44 2.74 -4.08
N GLY A 98 14.21 3.95 -4.57
CA GLY A 98 14.42 4.32 -5.98
C GLY A 98 13.30 3.76 -6.86
N PRO A 99 13.58 3.01 -7.94
CA PRO A 99 12.54 2.47 -8.81
C PRO A 99 11.63 1.44 -8.11
N TYR A 100 12.00 1.00 -6.90
CA TYR A 100 11.25 0.06 -6.07
C TYR A 100 10.44 0.74 -4.96
N ASP A 101 10.30 2.07 -5.00
CA ASP A 101 9.34 2.76 -4.13
C ASP A 101 7.90 2.28 -4.43
N GLY A 102 7.10 2.10 -3.38
CA GLY A 102 5.72 1.64 -3.57
C GLY A 102 5.11 0.91 -2.38
N ILE A 103 3.95 0.30 -2.63
CA ILE A 103 3.17 -0.42 -1.62
C ILE A 103 3.47 -1.91 -1.70
N TYR A 104 3.75 -2.50 -0.54
CA TYR A 104 4.06 -3.91 -0.39
C TYR A 104 3.15 -4.55 0.65
N THR A 105 2.75 -5.79 0.39
CA THR A 105 2.06 -6.63 1.36
C THR A 105 3.03 -7.63 1.96
N VAL A 106 3.09 -7.67 3.29
CA VAL A 106 3.87 -8.66 4.03
C VAL A 106 3.15 -10.00 3.97
N LEU A 107 3.57 -10.86 3.05
CA LEU A 107 2.97 -12.19 2.83
C LEU A 107 3.94 -13.33 3.09
N ASP A 108 5.21 -12.99 3.32
CA ASP A 108 6.28 -13.95 3.48
C ASP A 108 7.07 -13.69 4.77
N THR A 109 7.84 -14.68 5.19
CA THR A 109 8.70 -14.62 6.39
C THR A 109 9.95 -15.43 6.15
N GLY A 110 11.07 -15.08 6.78
CA GLY A 110 12.29 -15.87 6.67
C GLY A 110 13.09 -15.88 7.96
N PRO A 111 13.87 -16.94 8.23
CA PRO A 111 14.71 -17.02 9.43
C PRO A 111 15.81 -15.94 9.46
N ALA A 112 16.20 -15.41 8.29
CA ALA A 112 17.16 -14.31 8.16
C ALA A 112 16.50 -12.91 8.16
N VAL A 113 15.17 -12.84 8.07
CA VAL A 113 14.39 -11.59 7.98
C VAL A 113 13.70 -11.36 9.33
N GLN A 114 14.46 -10.81 10.28
CA GLN A 114 14.06 -10.67 11.69
C GLN A 114 14.21 -9.22 12.17
N GLY A 115 13.36 -8.80 13.11
CA GLY A 115 13.33 -7.44 13.65
C GLY A 115 12.94 -6.39 12.61
N ARG A 116 13.58 -5.22 12.67
CA ARG A 116 13.36 -4.10 11.73
C ARG A 116 14.07 -4.31 10.38
N LEU A 117 13.84 -5.49 9.79
CA LEU A 117 14.33 -5.90 8.48
C LEU A 117 13.15 -6.32 7.61
N ILE A 118 13.10 -5.78 6.39
CA ILE A 118 12.22 -6.27 5.33
C ILE A 118 13.07 -6.83 4.18
N ASP A 119 12.50 -7.78 3.45
CA ASP A 119 13.13 -8.36 2.26
C ASP A 119 12.12 -8.32 1.10
N ILE A 120 12.38 -7.47 0.11
CA ILE A 120 11.43 -7.17 -0.96
C ILE A 120 11.59 -8.18 -2.10
N TYR A 121 10.48 -8.72 -2.59
CA TYR A 121 10.54 -9.60 -3.75
C TYR A 121 10.82 -8.84 -5.04
N MET A 122 11.80 -9.33 -5.82
CA MET A 122 12.13 -8.86 -7.16
C MET A 122 12.20 -10.04 -8.13
N TRP A 123 11.78 -9.84 -9.37
CA TRP A 123 11.82 -10.90 -10.38
C TRP A 123 13.25 -11.28 -10.78
N SER A 124 14.13 -10.29 -10.89
CA SER A 124 15.51 -10.49 -11.31
C SER A 124 16.42 -10.64 -10.11
N CYS A 125 17.16 -11.75 -10.04
CA CYS A 125 18.19 -11.91 -9.02
C CYS A 125 19.36 -10.93 -9.18
N TYR A 126 19.62 -10.46 -10.40
CA TYR A 126 20.61 -9.41 -10.64
C TYR A 126 20.15 -8.09 -10.04
N GLU A 127 18.87 -7.73 -10.20
CA GLU A 127 18.29 -6.55 -9.57
C GLU A 127 18.29 -6.67 -8.04
N ALA A 128 17.97 -7.85 -7.50
CA ALA A 128 18.01 -8.07 -6.05
C ALA A 128 19.43 -7.91 -5.48
N LEU A 129 20.46 -8.36 -6.21
CA LEU A 129 21.85 -8.17 -5.84
C LEU A 129 22.28 -6.70 -5.92
N ASP A 130 21.90 -5.99 -6.98
CA ASP A 130 22.17 -4.56 -7.17
C ASP A 130 21.45 -3.69 -6.14
N PHE A 131 20.23 -4.09 -5.76
CA PHE A 131 19.48 -3.46 -4.67
C PHE A 131 20.27 -3.53 -3.35
N GLY A 132 20.88 -4.68 -3.06
CA GLY A 132 21.74 -4.85 -1.89
C GLY A 132 21.02 -4.58 -0.56
N ARG A 133 21.81 -4.31 0.49
CA ARG A 133 21.28 -3.97 1.83
C ARG A 133 21.32 -2.45 2.02
N ARG A 134 20.17 -1.84 2.33
CA ARG A 134 20.06 -0.38 2.53
C ARG A 134 19.06 -0.01 3.62
N HIS A 135 19.17 1.20 4.15
CA HIS A 135 18.21 1.74 5.10
C HIS A 135 17.12 2.51 4.37
N LEU A 136 15.86 2.17 4.66
CA LEU A 136 14.69 2.76 4.04
C LEU A 136 13.74 3.36 5.07
N GLU A 137 12.87 4.22 4.56
CA GLU A 137 11.73 4.73 5.31
C GLU A 137 10.49 3.92 4.96
N LEU A 138 9.81 3.43 5.99
CA LEU A 138 8.56 2.69 5.88
C LEU A 138 7.43 3.46 6.54
N ARG A 139 6.28 3.47 5.88
CA ARG A 139 5.02 3.91 6.47
C ARG A 139 4.08 2.71 6.51
N ILE A 140 3.61 2.36 7.71
CA ILE A 140 2.75 1.17 7.89
C ILE A 140 1.32 1.55 7.55
N LEU A 141 0.78 1.05 6.45
CA LEU A 141 -0.58 1.38 6.03
C LEU A 141 -1.66 0.58 6.77
N ARG A 142 -1.34 -0.67 7.13
CA ARG A 142 -2.22 -1.57 7.87
C ARG A 142 -1.39 -2.65 8.57
N LEU A 143 -1.79 -3.05 9.78
CA LEU A 143 -1.19 -4.19 10.47
C LEU A 143 -2.06 -5.44 10.37
N GLY A 144 -1.48 -6.53 9.88
CA GLY A 144 -2.16 -7.82 9.72
C GLY A 144 -3.32 -7.80 8.72
N TRP A 145 -4.24 -8.76 8.86
CA TRP A 145 -5.35 -8.97 7.92
C TRP A 145 -6.58 -8.11 8.16
N ASN A 146 -6.71 -7.54 9.35
CA ASN A 146 -7.91 -6.81 9.77
C ASN A 146 -7.98 -5.43 9.09
N PRO A 147 -8.99 -5.15 8.25
CA PRO A 147 -9.12 -3.84 7.61
C PRO A 147 -9.31 -2.68 8.60
N ALA A 148 -9.87 -2.93 9.78
CA ALA A 148 -10.05 -1.90 10.81
C ALA A 148 -8.69 -1.37 11.33
N ASP A 149 -7.63 -2.16 11.24
CA ASP A 149 -6.28 -1.80 11.66
C ASP A 149 -5.53 -0.99 10.57
N SER A 150 -6.27 -0.17 9.81
CA SER A 150 -5.74 0.73 8.76
C SER A 150 -5.89 2.21 9.12
N THR A 151 -6.64 2.58 10.16
CA THR A 151 -6.78 4.00 10.54
C THR A 151 -5.46 4.50 11.16
N PRO A 152 -4.99 5.73 10.86
CA PRO A 152 -3.66 6.19 11.29
C PRO A 152 -3.40 6.07 12.80
N GLY A 153 -4.34 6.50 13.64
CA GLY A 153 -4.22 6.39 15.11
C GLY A 153 -4.12 4.93 15.58
N ARG A 154 -5.01 4.06 15.07
CA ARG A 154 -5.02 2.64 15.40
C ARG A 154 -3.74 1.92 15.00
N VAL A 155 -3.21 2.24 13.80
CA VAL A 155 -1.95 1.67 13.31
C VAL A 155 -0.80 2.07 14.23
N ASN A 156 -0.70 3.34 14.60
CA ASN A 156 0.37 3.82 15.47
C ASN A 156 0.32 3.12 16.84
N GLU A 157 -0.86 3.03 17.46
CA GLU A 157 -1.06 2.34 18.73
C GLU A 157 -0.66 0.87 18.66
N LEU A 158 -1.15 0.16 17.64
CA LEU A 158 -0.82 -1.25 17.44
C LEU A 158 0.66 -1.47 17.23
N PHE A 159 1.30 -0.64 16.40
CA PHE A 159 2.72 -0.78 16.13
C PHE A 159 3.55 -0.60 17.40
N ILE A 160 3.21 0.38 18.25
CA ILE A 160 3.86 0.58 19.55
C ILE A 160 3.72 -0.69 20.41
N GLN A 161 2.52 -1.27 20.48
CA GLN A 161 2.29 -2.50 21.24
C GLN A 161 3.15 -3.67 20.72
N PHE A 162 3.23 -3.86 19.39
CA PHE A 162 4.07 -4.90 18.79
C PHE A 162 5.56 -4.66 19.08
N GLU A 163 6.03 -3.41 19.00
CA GLU A 163 7.41 -3.07 19.30
C GLU A 163 7.77 -3.27 20.77
N GLU A 164 6.87 -2.88 21.69
CA GLU A 164 7.04 -3.11 23.12
C GLU A 164 7.08 -4.59 23.45
N ALA A 165 6.13 -5.37 22.90
CA ALA A 165 6.08 -6.82 23.08
C ALA A 165 7.34 -7.52 22.50
N PHE A 166 7.84 -7.03 21.37
CA PHE A 166 9.09 -7.50 20.78
C PHE A 166 10.28 -7.20 21.72
N ARG A 167 10.35 -5.99 22.27
CA ARG A 167 11.43 -5.57 23.18
C ARG A 167 11.38 -6.28 24.53
N SER A 168 10.18 -6.60 25.03
CA SER A 168 9.99 -7.30 26.31
C SER A 168 10.16 -8.81 26.20
N SER A 169 10.26 -9.37 24.98
CA SER A 169 10.51 -10.80 24.79
C SER A 169 11.90 -11.16 25.32
N PRO A 170 12.04 -12.16 26.22
CA PRO A 170 13.34 -12.53 26.76
C PRO A 170 14.27 -12.93 25.61
N VAL A 171 15.37 -12.18 25.45
CA VAL A 171 16.48 -12.54 24.55
C VAL A 171 16.92 -13.95 24.96
N PRO A 172 16.94 -14.94 24.05
CA PRO A 172 17.58 -16.22 24.37
C PRO A 172 19.00 -15.91 24.84
N LEU A 173 19.34 -16.33 26.06
CA LEU A 173 20.69 -16.21 26.59
C LEU A 173 21.65 -16.67 25.49
N GLN A 174 22.48 -15.76 24.97
CA GLN A 174 23.56 -16.15 24.06
C GLN A 174 24.35 -17.25 24.79
N PRO A 175 24.69 -18.38 24.12
CA PRO A 175 25.54 -19.38 24.75
C PRO A 175 26.79 -18.68 25.26
N GLN A 176 27.01 -18.72 26.57
CA GLN A 176 28.27 -18.26 27.13
C GLN A 176 29.39 -19.00 26.41
N SER A 177 30.35 -18.25 25.87
CA SER A 177 31.54 -18.81 25.22
C SER A 177 32.11 -19.90 26.12
N PRO A 178 32.46 -21.08 25.59
CA PRO A 178 33.03 -22.14 26.41
C PRO A 178 34.25 -21.59 27.16
N SER A 179 34.22 -21.69 28.48
CA SER A 179 35.39 -21.44 29.33
C SER A 179 36.54 -22.30 28.81
N GLU A 180 37.57 -21.61 28.34
CA GLU A 180 38.84 -22.18 27.93
C GLU A 180 39.39 -23.01 29.10
N LYS A 181 39.29 -24.33 29.00
CA LYS A 181 39.97 -25.25 29.91
C LYS A 181 41.32 -25.61 29.30
N LYS A 182 42.35 -25.16 30.00
CA LYS A 182 43.77 -25.50 29.92
C LYS A 182 44.03 -27.01 29.81
#